data_AF-A0A9E5J8X9-F1
#
_entry.id   AF-A0A9E5J8X9-F1
#
_cell.length_a   1.000
_cell.length_b   1.000
_cell.length_c   1.000
_cell.angle_alpha   90.00
_cell.angle_beta   90.00
_cell.angle_gamma   90.00
#
_symmetry.space_group_name_H-M   'P 1'
#
loop_
_entity.id
_entity.type
_entity.pdbx_description
1 polymer ?
#
loop_
_entity_poly.entity_id
_entity_poly.type
_entity_poly.pdbx_seq_one_letter_code
_entity_poly.pdbx_strand_id
1 'polypeptide(L)'
;KVTKVNQLPAIEIQDGFDRAWRRVGVAIDRTGFTVEDRDRAQGVFFVRYAPPGTSDKEPGFFAKLFSSEKTTPALAKYRIAVTSKGEVSTVQVQGADGIPESSANADKIIKLLADEIK
;
A
#
# COMPACT_ATOMS: atom_id res chain seq x y z
N LYS A 1 -3.51 -7.96 -13.17
CA LYS A 1 -2.20 -8.62 -13.43
C LYS A 1 -1.07 -7.71 -12.97
N VAL A 2 0.00 -8.22 -12.36
CA VAL A 2 1.19 -7.41 -12.05
C VAL A 2 2.01 -7.15 -13.32
N THR A 3 2.34 -5.89 -13.56
CA THR A 3 3.12 -5.39 -14.71
C THR A 3 4.20 -4.43 -14.21
N LYS A 4 4.92 -3.78 -15.14
CA LYS A 4 5.83 -2.68 -14.84
C LYS A 4 5.45 -1.43 -15.64
N VAL A 5 5.41 -0.28 -14.98
CA VAL A 5 5.27 1.05 -15.61
C VAL A 5 6.48 1.87 -15.21
N ASN A 6 7.22 2.38 -16.21
CA ASN A 6 8.50 3.06 -16.00
C ASN A 6 9.48 2.24 -15.13
N GLN A 7 9.56 0.92 -15.38
CA GLN A 7 10.35 -0.06 -14.63
C GLN A 7 9.89 -0.33 -13.18
N LEU A 8 8.86 0.37 -12.70
CA LEU A 8 8.32 0.19 -11.35
C LEU A 8 7.13 -0.79 -11.35
N PRO A 9 6.97 -1.58 -10.28
CA PRO A 9 5.83 -2.48 -10.14
C PRO A 9 4.48 -1.75 -10.26
N ALA A 10 3.56 -2.36 -10.99
CA ALA A 10 2.20 -1.85 -11.13
C ALA A 10 1.20 -3.01 -11.24
N ILE A 11 -0.08 -2.74 -11.00
CA ILE A 11 -1.17 -3.68 -11.30
C ILE A 11 -1.98 -3.11 -12.45
N GLU A 12 -2.11 -3.89 -13.51
CA GLU A 12 -3.04 -3.60 -14.60
C GLU A 12 -4.38 -4.29 -14.33
N ILE A 13 -5.46 -3.52 -14.46
CA ILE A 13 -6.84 -3.94 -14.33
C ILE A 13 -7.53 -3.62 -15.66
N GLN A 14 -8.14 -4.63 -16.28
CA GLN A 14 -8.88 -4.50 -17.54
C GLN A 14 -10.29 -3.93 -17.27
N ASP A 15 -10.33 -2.80 -16.58
CA ASP A 15 -11.52 -2.04 -16.22
C ASP A 15 -11.22 -0.54 -16.28
N GLY A 16 -12.22 0.26 -16.65
CA GLY A 16 -12.17 1.72 -16.49
C GLY A 16 -12.06 2.15 -15.02
N PHE A 17 -11.74 3.43 -14.81
CA PHE A 17 -11.41 4.01 -13.50
C PHE A 17 -12.40 3.66 -12.39
N ASP A 18 -13.72 3.81 -12.64
CA ASP A 18 -14.72 3.65 -11.58
C ASP A 18 -14.76 2.24 -11.01
N ARG A 19 -14.64 1.23 -11.88
CA ARG A 19 -14.61 -0.19 -11.49
C ARG A 19 -13.29 -0.54 -10.83
N ALA A 20 -12.17 -0.10 -11.42
CA ALA A 20 -10.84 -0.30 -10.86
C ALA A 20 -10.71 0.30 -9.45
N TRP A 21 -11.19 1.54 -9.25
CA TRP A 21 -11.20 2.23 -7.95
C TRP A 21 -11.90 1.41 -6.86
N ARG A 22 -13.07 0.85 -7.18
CA ARG A 22 -13.82 0.02 -6.23
C ARG A 22 -13.07 -1.27 -5.89
N ARG A 23 -12.49 -1.94 -6.89
CA ARG A 23 -11.70 -3.17 -6.68
C ARG A 23 -10.48 -2.90 -5.81
N VAL A 24 -9.76 -1.81 -6.07
CA VAL A 24 -8.61 -1.38 -5.26
C VAL A 24 -9.02 -1.06 -3.83
N GLY A 25 -10.13 -0.33 -3.62
CA GLY A 25 -10.63 -0.04 -2.28
C GLY A 25 -10.94 -1.30 -1.48
N VAL A 26 -11.63 -2.27 -2.08
CA VAL A 26 -11.92 -3.57 -1.44
C VAL A 26 -10.64 -4.34 -1.13
N ALA A 27 -9.66 -4.34 -2.04
CA ALA A 27 -8.39 -5.01 -1.82
C ALA A 27 -7.62 -4.39 -0.64
N ILE A 28 -7.55 -3.05 -0.56
CA ILE A 28 -6.94 -2.34 0.56
C ILE A 28 -7.62 -2.71 1.89
N ASP A 29 -8.95 -2.81 1.89
CA ASP A 29 -9.71 -3.17 3.10
C ASP A 29 -9.43 -4.64 3.51
N ARG A 30 -9.22 -5.56 2.55
CA ARG A 30 -8.91 -6.97 2.82
C ARG A 30 -7.47 -7.23 3.25
N THR A 31 -6.51 -6.44 2.78
CA THR A 31 -5.11 -6.56 3.21
C THR A 31 -4.89 -6.09 4.65
N GLY A 32 -5.88 -5.44 5.26
CA GLY A 32 -5.77 -4.88 6.61
C GLY A 32 -4.91 -3.62 6.69
N PHE A 33 -4.71 -2.93 5.56
CA PHE A 33 -4.04 -1.63 5.57
C PHE A 33 -4.91 -0.60 6.30
N THR A 34 -4.27 0.24 7.11
CA THR A 34 -4.98 1.39 7.69
C THR A 34 -5.10 2.46 6.62
N VAL A 35 -6.32 2.81 6.24
CA VAL A 35 -6.58 3.89 5.29
C VAL A 35 -6.69 5.20 6.08
N GLU A 36 -5.80 6.15 5.79
CA GLU A 36 -5.89 7.51 6.35
C GLU A 36 -6.95 8.33 5.59
N ASP A 37 -6.93 8.27 4.26
CA ASP A 37 -7.82 9.07 3.41
C ASP A 37 -7.96 8.46 2.00
N ARG A 38 -8.96 8.91 1.24
CA ARG A 38 -9.23 8.50 -0.14
C ARG A 38 -9.63 9.72 -0.97
N ASP A 39 -8.76 10.14 -1.88
CA ASP A 39 -9.08 11.17 -2.88
C ASP A 39 -9.42 10.51 -4.22
N ARG A 40 -10.72 10.37 -4.49
CA ARG A 40 -11.20 9.81 -5.76
C ARG A 40 -10.91 10.75 -6.94
N ALA A 41 -10.93 12.06 -6.74
CA ALA A 41 -10.70 13.01 -7.83
C ALA A 41 -9.25 12.94 -8.33
N GLN A 42 -8.29 12.76 -7.41
CA GLN A 42 -6.89 12.52 -7.75
C GLN A 42 -6.56 11.05 -8.05
N GLY A 43 -7.47 10.13 -7.74
CA GLY A 43 -7.22 8.70 -7.90
C GLY A 43 -6.20 8.17 -6.91
N VAL A 44 -6.19 8.64 -5.65
CA VAL A 44 -5.20 8.24 -4.64
C VAL A 44 -5.86 7.75 -3.35
N PHE A 45 -5.42 6.58 -2.86
CA PHE A 45 -5.68 6.14 -1.49
C PHE A 45 -4.44 6.41 -0.63
N PHE A 46 -4.63 7.02 0.53
CA PHE A 46 -3.57 7.24 1.50
C PHE A 46 -3.61 6.10 2.53
N VAL A 47 -2.55 5.30 2.58
CA VAL A 47 -2.51 4.11 3.44
C VAL A 47 -1.28 4.13 4.34
N ARG A 48 -1.43 3.50 5.49
CA ARG A 48 -0.33 3.17 6.38
C ARG A 48 -0.05 1.69 6.30
N TYR A 49 1.24 1.37 6.14
CA TYR A 49 1.72 0.00 6.06
C TYR A 49 2.77 -0.25 7.15
N ALA A 50 2.58 -1.33 7.90
CA ALA A 50 3.56 -1.91 8.78
C ALA A 50 3.86 -3.33 8.27
N PRO A 51 5.12 -3.68 7.94
CA PRO A 51 5.44 -5.01 7.45
C PRO A 51 5.06 -6.10 8.47
N PRO A 52 4.47 -7.23 8.05
CA PRO A 52 4.24 -8.35 8.96
C PRO A 52 5.57 -8.84 9.56
N GLY A 53 5.58 -9.07 10.88
CA GLY A 53 6.77 -9.39 11.66
C GLY A 53 7.43 -8.21 12.37
N THR A 54 6.88 -6.99 12.26
CA THR A 54 7.32 -5.86 13.08
C THR A 54 6.57 -5.77 14.42
N SER A 55 5.51 -6.55 14.63
CA SER A 55 4.77 -6.63 15.89
C SER A 55 5.17 -7.89 16.67
N ASP A 56 5.62 -7.66 17.91
CA ASP A 56 5.73 -8.59 19.03
C ASP A 56 6.79 -9.70 18.98
N LYS A 57 8.06 -9.31 19.02
CA LYS A 57 8.96 -10.02 19.95
C LYS A 57 8.62 -9.49 21.33
N GLU A 58 7.96 -10.30 22.15
CA GLU A 58 7.78 -10.01 23.58
C GLU A 58 9.11 -9.50 24.14
N PRO A 59 9.15 -8.28 24.71
CA PRO A 59 10.34 -7.80 25.37
C PRO A 59 10.59 -8.77 26.54
N GLY A 60 11.63 -9.59 26.42
CA GLY A 60 12.08 -10.44 27.51
C GLY A 60 12.20 -9.62 28.79
N PHE A 61 11.98 -10.25 29.93
CA PHE A 61 11.81 -9.64 31.26
C PHE A 61 12.88 -8.57 31.66
N PHE A 62 14.00 -8.49 30.94
CA PHE A 62 15.09 -7.50 31.09
C PHE A 62 14.93 -6.20 30.27
N ALA A 63 14.02 -6.11 29.30
CA ALA A 63 13.84 -4.93 28.45
C ALA A 63 13.06 -3.78 29.10
N LYS A 64 12.43 -4.03 30.28
CA LYS A 64 11.65 -3.03 31.02
C LYS A 64 12.46 -1.91 31.69
N LEU A 65 13.80 -2.02 31.73
CA LEU A 65 14.66 -1.01 32.37
C LEU A 65 15.31 -0.03 31.37
N PHE A 66 15.15 -0.24 30.06
CA PHE A 66 15.78 0.60 29.02
C PHE A 66 14.82 1.20 27.99
N SER A 67 13.52 0.91 28.06
CA SER A 67 12.57 1.35 27.02
C SER A 67 11.71 2.53 27.47
N SER A 68 12.36 3.70 27.59
CA SER A 68 11.69 4.99 27.50
C SER A 68 11.92 5.57 26.11
N GLU A 69 11.38 4.94 25.06
CA GLU A 69 10.81 5.62 23.89
C GLU A 69 10.18 4.56 22.98
N LYS A 70 8.87 4.69 22.75
CA LYS A 70 8.04 3.78 21.96
C LYS A 70 8.69 3.44 20.62
N THR A 71 9.01 2.17 20.38
CA THR A 71 9.26 1.65 19.03
C THR A 71 8.08 0.80 18.57
N THR A 72 6.89 1.42 18.51
CA THR A 72 5.88 0.92 17.58
C THR A 72 6.51 1.01 16.19
N PRO A 73 6.49 -0.04 15.37
CA PRO A 73 6.95 0.04 13.99
C PRO A 73 6.30 1.26 13.37
N ALA A 74 7.12 2.25 12.97
CA ALA A 74 6.58 3.49 12.43
C ALA A 74 5.76 3.12 11.19
N LEU A 75 4.42 3.16 11.31
CA LEU A 75 3.50 2.92 10.23
C LEU A 75 3.83 3.91 9.12
N ALA A 76 4.55 3.44 8.10
CA ALA A 76 5.02 4.28 7.02
C ALA A 76 3.83 4.63 6.12
N LYS A 77 3.80 5.89 5.70
CA LYS A 77 2.75 6.42 4.83
C LYS A 77 3.08 6.13 3.38
N TYR A 78 2.10 5.61 2.66
CA TYR A 78 2.16 5.34 1.24
C TYR A 78 0.90 5.86 0.56
N ARG A 79 1.02 6.06 -0.75
CA ARG A 79 -0.09 6.43 -1.62
C ARG A 79 -0.28 5.31 -2.64
N ILE A 80 -1.52 4.87 -2.81
CA ILE A 80 -1.92 3.92 -3.85
C ILE A 80 -2.60 4.72 -4.94
N ALA A 81 -1.87 4.97 -6.03
CA ALA A 81 -2.36 5.74 -7.15
C ALA A 81 -3.02 4.83 -8.18
N VAL A 82 -4.24 5.18 -8.60
CA VAL A 82 -5.03 4.52 -9.64
C VAL A 82 -5.17 5.50 -10.80
N THR A 83 -4.60 5.13 -11.94
CA THR A 83 -4.69 5.90 -13.18
C THR A 83 -5.43 5.08 -14.22
N SER A 84 -6.18 5.72 -15.11
CA SER A 84 -6.95 5.02 -16.14
C SER A 84 -6.70 5.61 -17.52
N LYS A 85 -6.69 4.73 -18.53
CA LYS A 85 -6.62 5.05 -19.95
C LYS A 85 -7.66 4.20 -20.68
N GLY A 86 -8.86 4.78 -20.85
CA GLY A 86 -10.00 4.06 -21.43
C GLY A 86 -10.50 2.95 -20.49
N GLU A 87 -10.55 1.72 -21.00
CA GLU A 87 -10.99 0.54 -20.24
C GLU A 87 -9.85 -0.18 -19.50
N VAL A 88 -8.67 0.43 -19.41
CA VAL A 88 -7.53 -0.14 -18.69
C VAL A 88 -7.08 0.81 -17.59
N SER A 89 -6.93 0.31 -16.38
CA SER A 89 -6.45 1.06 -15.23
C SER A 89 -5.17 0.46 -14.67
N THR A 90 -4.28 1.33 -14.22
CA THR A 90 -2.99 1.00 -13.64
C THR A 90 -2.95 1.46 -12.20
N VAL A 91 -2.52 0.58 -11.30
CA VAL A 91 -2.29 0.86 -9.88
C VAL A 91 -0.80 0.89 -9.60
N GLN A 92 -0.30 1.93 -8.95
CA GLN A 92 1.11 2.05 -8.53
C GLN A 92 1.20 2.45 -7.06
N VAL A 93 2.28 2.03 -6.39
CA VAL A 93 2.63 2.49 -5.05
C VAL A 93 3.54 3.70 -5.16
N GLN A 94 3.20 4.74 -4.42
CA GLN A 94 3.96 5.97 -4.29
C GLN A 94 4.33 6.19 -2.82
N GLY A 95 5.42 6.93 -2.59
CA GLY A 95 5.80 7.42 -1.28
C GLY A 95 4.82 8.48 -0.76
N ALA A 96 5.06 8.95 0.47
CA ALA A 96 4.25 10.00 1.08
C ALA A 96 4.31 11.35 0.34
N ASP A 97 5.34 11.54 -0.50
CA ASP A 97 5.57 12.69 -1.37
C ASP A 97 4.82 12.60 -2.72
N GLY A 98 4.23 11.44 -3.05
CA GLY A 98 3.58 11.20 -4.34
C GLY A 98 4.52 10.72 -5.45
N ILE A 99 5.79 10.47 -5.13
CA ILE A 99 6.74 9.91 -6.09
C ILE A 99 6.58 8.39 -6.12
N PRO A 100 6.54 7.76 -7.30
CA PRO A 100 6.54 6.30 -7.40
C PRO A 100 7.68 5.66 -6.60
N GLU A 101 7.34 4.66 -5.79
CA GLU A 101 8.24 4.08 -4.80
C GLU A 101 8.75 2.71 -5.27
N SER A 102 10.05 2.44 -5.11
CA SER A 102 10.72 1.18 -5.52
C SER A 102 11.27 0.36 -4.35
N SER A 103 10.98 0.77 -3.11
CA SER A 103 11.44 0.03 -1.93
C SER A 103 10.82 -1.36 -1.81
N ALA A 104 11.48 -2.23 -1.05
CA ALA A 104 10.98 -3.57 -0.74
C ALA A 104 9.59 -3.57 -0.06
N ASN A 105 9.22 -2.46 0.59
CA ASN A 105 7.87 -2.30 1.14
C ASN A 105 6.84 -2.03 0.04
N ALA A 106 7.14 -1.17 -0.94
CA ALA A 106 6.27 -0.97 -2.10
C ALA A 106 6.05 -2.27 -2.88
N ASP A 107 7.11 -3.07 -3.06
CA ASP A 107 7.02 -4.41 -3.66
C ASP A 107 6.11 -5.36 -2.88
N LYS A 108 6.08 -5.28 -1.56
CA LYS A 108 5.17 -6.09 -0.73
C LYS A 108 3.74 -5.59 -0.84
N ILE A 109 3.54 -4.28 -0.75
CA ILE A 109 2.23 -3.63 -0.85
C ILE A 109 1.56 -3.99 -2.18
N ILE A 110 2.26 -3.79 -3.31
CA ILE A 110 1.71 -4.06 -4.64
C ILE A 110 1.38 -5.55 -4.83
N LYS A 111 2.16 -6.47 -4.24
CA LYS A 111 1.87 -7.91 -4.30
C LYS A 111 0.61 -8.27 -3.51
N LEU A 112 0.49 -7.76 -2.27
CA LEU A 112 -0.69 -7.96 -1.44
C LEU A 112 -1.96 -7.44 -2.13
N LEU A 113 -1.90 -6.24 -2.71
CA LEU A 113 -3.02 -5.70 -3.48
C LEU A 113 -3.32 -6.55 -4.72
N ALA A 114 -2.31 -7.01 -5.45
CA ALA A 114 -2.51 -7.83 -6.63
C ALA A 114 -3.19 -9.17 -6.32
N ASP A 115 -2.89 -9.76 -5.16
CA ASP A 115 -3.50 -11.01 -4.72
C ASP A 115 -4.98 -10.86 -4.38
N GLU A 116 -5.38 -9.70 -3.82
CA GLU A 116 -6.77 -9.40 -3.46
C GLU A 116 -7.62 -8.87 -4.62
N ILE A 117 -7.00 -8.27 -5.65
CA ILE A 117 -7.71 -7.66 -6.80
C ILE A 117 -8.18 -8.69 -7.84
N LYS A 118 -7.70 -9.95 -7.79
CA LYS A 118 -7.93 -11.01 -8.79
C LYS A 118 -9.33 -11.01 -9.41
#